data_AF-A0A7C4R1C9-F1
#
_entry.id   AF-A0A7C4R1C9-F1
#
_cell.length_a   1.000
_cell.length_b   1.000
_cell.length_c   1.000
_cell.angle_alpha   90.00
_cell.angle_beta   90.00
_cell.angle_gamma   90.00
#
_symmetry.space_group_name_H-M   'P 1'
#
loop_
_entity.id
_entity.type
_entity.pdbx_description
1 polymer ?
#
loop_
_entity_poly.entity_id
_entity_poly.type
_entity_poly.pdbx_seq_one_letter_code
_entity_poly.pdbx_strand_id
1 'polypeptide(L)'
;MDLSLQKRLAAEILGVGINNIRFDEERLEDISKAFRREDIKALIEDGAIYYEKPRRNSRGRANLLREKRRKGRRRGQGKRKGSRGAREDEKRTWINRIRKI
;
A
#
# COMPACT_ATOMS: atom_id res chain seq x y z
N MET A 1 25.38 16.36 -11.29
CA MET A 1 25.43 16.08 -9.85
C MET A 1 24.93 14.66 -9.61
N ASP A 2 25.63 13.88 -8.78
CA ASP A 2 25.12 12.60 -8.29
C ASP A 2 24.54 12.82 -6.87
N LEU A 3 23.25 12.48 -6.70
CA LEU A 3 22.51 12.59 -5.43
C LEU A 3 22.12 11.22 -4.86
N SER A 4 22.71 10.14 -5.38
CA SER A 4 22.39 8.76 -4.99
C SER A 4 22.61 8.51 -3.50
N LEU A 5 23.69 9.06 -2.93
CA LEU A 5 24.01 8.97 -1.50
C LEU A 5 22.93 9.65 -0.64
N GLN A 6 22.61 10.90 -0.95
CA GLN A 6 21.62 11.70 -0.22
C GLN A 6 20.25 11.03 -0.28
N LYS A 7 19.89 10.48 -1.45
CA LYS A 7 18.64 9.76 -1.64
C LYS A 7 18.57 8.48 -0.80
N ARG A 8 19.69 7.75 -0.69
CA ARG A 8 19.80 6.56 0.18
C ARG A 8 19.72 6.94 1.66
N LEU A 9 20.46 7.96 2.09
CA LEU A 9 20.48 8.41 3.49
C LEU A 9 19.11 8.94 3.92
N ALA A 10 18.46 9.75 3.09
CA ALA A 10 17.11 10.26 3.35
C ALA A 10 16.09 9.13 3.47
N ALA A 11 16.18 8.12 2.59
CA ALA A 11 15.32 6.93 2.65
C ALA A 11 15.50 6.13 3.94
N GLU A 12 16.75 5.92 4.39
CA GLU A 12 17.06 5.27 5.66
C GLU A 12 16.52 6.05 6.86
N ILE A 13 16.69 7.37 6.88
CA ILE A 13 16.23 8.25 7.97
C ILE A 13 14.70 8.27 8.06
N LEU A 14 14.02 8.36 6.91
CA LEU A 14 12.55 8.43 6.84
C LEU A 14 11.87 7.05 6.90
N GLY A 15 12.64 5.95 6.80
CA GLY A 15 12.09 4.59 6.78
C GLY A 15 11.22 4.30 5.55
N VAL A 16 11.50 4.96 4.42
CA VAL A 16 10.74 4.82 3.16
C VAL A 16 11.63 4.23 2.05
N GLY A 17 11.01 3.73 0.98
CA GLY A 17 11.77 3.27 -0.18
C GLY A 17 12.47 4.43 -0.90
N ILE A 18 13.68 4.18 -1.41
CA ILE A 18 14.51 5.17 -2.14
C ILE A 18 13.73 5.89 -3.25
N ASN A 19 12.88 5.16 -3.97
CA ASN A 19 12.10 5.70 -5.07
C ASN A 19 11.02 6.73 -4.65
N ASN A 20 10.64 6.75 -3.37
CA ASN A 20 9.64 7.68 -2.86
C ASN A 20 10.26 9.02 -2.42
N ILE A 21 11.59 9.12 -2.32
CA ILE A 21 12.27 10.37 -1.97
C ILE A 21 12.27 11.33 -3.17
N ARG A 22 11.89 12.57 -2.89
CA ARG A 22 11.89 13.71 -3.80
C ARG A 22 12.78 14.81 -3.23
N PHE A 23 13.35 15.58 -4.15
CA PHE A 23 14.17 16.74 -3.85
C PHE A 23 13.49 17.96 -4.42
N ASP A 24 13.63 19.08 -3.73
CA ASP A 24 13.31 20.39 -4.27
C ASP A 24 14.31 20.75 -5.37
N GLU A 25 13.80 21.20 -6.52
CA GLU A 25 14.60 21.52 -7.71
C GLU A 25 15.41 22.80 -7.51
N GLU A 26 14.93 23.73 -6.69
CA GLU A 26 15.62 25.01 -6.42
C GLU A 26 16.79 24.85 -5.44
N ARG A 27 16.80 23.78 -4.63
CA ARG A 27 17.78 23.55 -3.56
C ARG A 27 18.74 22.40 -3.83
N LEU A 28 18.86 21.95 -5.09
CA LEU A 28 19.71 20.82 -5.46
C LEU A 28 21.19 21.04 -5.11
N GLU A 29 21.70 22.27 -5.21
CA GLU A 29 23.08 22.59 -4.85
C GLU A 29 23.35 22.42 -3.34
N ASP A 30 22.39 22.81 -2.49
CA ASP A 30 22.50 22.66 -1.04
C ASP A 30 22.42 21.19 -0.63
N ILE A 31 21.51 20.45 -1.26
CA ILE A 31 21.38 19.00 -1.05
C ILE A 31 22.67 18.28 -1.45
N SER A 32 23.33 18.71 -2.55
CA SER A 32 24.59 18.11 -2.98
C SER A 32 25.74 18.32 -1.99
N LYS A 33 25.71 19.39 -1.19
CA LYS A 33 26.75 19.66 -0.17
C LYS A 33 26.56 18.83 1.11
N ALA A 34 25.35 18.33 1.35
CA ALA A 34 25.05 17.51 2.52
C ALA A 34 25.62 16.08 2.35
N PHE A 35 26.47 15.68 3.29
CA PHE A 35 27.05 14.33 3.33
C PHE A 35 26.84 13.62 4.67
N ARG A 36 26.54 14.36 5.76
CA ARG A 36 26.25 13.78 7.07
C ARG A 36 24.76 13.52 7.26
N ARG A 37 24.44 12.60 8.18
CA ARG A 37 23.05 12.29 8.52
C ARG A 37 22.35 13.45 9.22
N GLU A 38 23.06 14.25 10.02
CA GLU A 38 22.48 15.45 10.63
C GLU A 38 22.07 16.48 9.56
N ASP A 39 22.92 16.73 8.56
CA ASP A 39 22.63 17.68 7.47
C ASP A 39 21.39 17.24 6.68
N ILE A 40 21.27 15.95 6.38
CA ILE A 40 20.10 15.40 5.69
C ILE A 40 18.84 15.52 6.55
N LYS A 41 18.92 15.36 7.88
CA LYS A 41 17.78 15.61 8.78
C LYS A 41 17.35 17.07 8.75
N ALA A 42 18.29 18.00 8.80
CA ALA A 42 17.98 19.43 8.70
C ALA A 42 17.28 19.76 7.36
N LEU A 43 17.78 19.22 6.25
CA LEU A 43 17.15 19.39 4.93
C LEU A 43 15.77 18.74 4.81
N ILE A 44 15.49 17.69 5.58
CA ILE A 44 14.16 17.08 5.67
C ILE A 44 13.22 17.97 6.48
N GLU A 45 13.68 18.51 7.60
CA GLU A 45 12.92 19.42 8.45
C GLU A 45 12.59 20.73 7.73
N ASP A 46 13.55 21.25 6.95
CA ASP A 46 13.38 22.43 6.09
C ASP A 46 12.52 22.17 4.84
N GLY A 47 12.19 20.90 4.54
CA GLY A 47 11.37 20.51 3.40
C GLY A 47 12.10 20.42 2.05
N ALA A 48 13.42 20.63 2.00
CA ALA A 48 14.21 20.46 0.78
C ALA A 48 14.25 19.00 0.30
N ILE A 49 14.16 18.06 1.25
CA ILE A 49 14.04 16.63 1.00
C ILE A 49 12.72 16.15 1.61
N TYR A 50 11.86 15.55 0.79
CA TYR A 50 10.58 15.01 1.26
C TYR A 50 10.28 13.67 0.60
N TYR A 51 9.27 12.96 1.11
CA TYR A 51 8.81 11.73 0.49
C TYR A 51 7.40 11.85 -0.04
N GLU A 52 7.18 11.27 -1.21
CA GLU A 52 5.86 11.12 -1.80
C GLU A 52 5.19 9.86 -1.23
N LYS A 53 3.97 10.00 -0.70
CA LYS A 53 3.22 8.85 -0.17
C LYS A 53 2.92 7.86 -1.30
N PRO A 54 3.19 6.56 -1.11
CA PRO A 54 2.92 5.57 -2.15
C PRO A 54 1.42 5.47 -2.42
N ARG A 55 1.06 5.27 -3.69
CA ARG A 55 -0.33 5.08 -4.11
C ARG A 55 -0.86 3.78 -3.52
N ARG A 56 -2.06 3.83 -2.92
CA ARG A 56 -2.79 2.66 -2.44
C ARG A 56 -4.00 2.37 -3.33
N ASN A 57 -4.31 1.09 -3.53
CA ASN A 57 -5.48 0.70 -4.30
C ASN A 57 -6.77 1.08 -3.58
N SER A 58 -7.67 1.80 -4.26
CA SER A 58 -8.95 2.20 -3.70
C SER A 58 -9.88 1.00 -3.51
N ARG A 59 -10.64 0.98 -2.41
CA ARG A 59 -11.55 -0.12 -2.05
C ARG A 59 -13.02 0.13 -2.38
N GLY A 60 -13.38 1.31 -2.91
CA GLY A 60 -14.78 1.70 -3.11
C GLY A 60 -15.60 0.70 -3.95
N ARG A 61 -15.13 0.35 -5.15
CA ARG A 61 -15.79 -0.63 -6.03
C ARG A 61 -15.88 -2.02 -5.39
N ALA A 62 -14.82 -2.45 -4.71
CA ALA A 62 -14.79 -3.75 -4.03
C ALA A 62 -15.78 -3.81 -2.87
N ASN A 63 -15.90 -2.73 -2.09
CA ASN A 63 -16.84 -2.63 -0.96
C ASN A 63 -18.29 -2.61 -1.46
N LEU A 64 -18.60 -1.85 -2.52
CA LEU A 64 -19.93 -1.86 -3.15
C LEU A 64 -20.32 -3.26 -3.65
N LEU A 65 -19.39 -3.98 -4.29
CA LEU A 65 -19.62 -5.35 -4.75
C LEU A 65 -19.81 -6.32 -3.57
N ARG A 66 -19.03 -6.16 -2.50
CA ARG A 66 -19.16 -6.96 -1.27
C ARG A 66 -20.54 -6.78 -0.64
N GLU A 67 -21.03 -5.55 -0.56
CA GLU A 67 -22.35 -5.25 -0.01
C GLU A 67 -23.47 -5.88 -0.86
N LYS A 68 -23.41 -5.75 -2.19
CA LYS A 68 -24.34 -6.42 -3.11
C LYS A 68 -24.32 -7.94 -2.92
N ARG A 69 -23.14 -8.55 -2.77
CA ARG A 69 -22.97 -9.99 -2.52
C ARG A 69 -23.45 -10.42 -1.13
N ARG A 70 -23.38 -9.55 -0.12
CA ARG A 70 -23.92 -9.79 1.23
C ARG A 70 -25.45 -9.83 1.20
N LYS A 71 -26.07 -8.94 0.43
CA LYS A 71 -27.52 -8.91 0.13
C LYS A 71 -27.99 -10.03 -0.82
N GLY A 72 -27.17 -11.05 -1.09
CA GLY A 72 -27.51 -12.16 -2.00
C GLY A 72 -27.42 -11.87 -3.51
N ARG A 73 -27.22 -10.61 -3.93
CA ARG A 73 -27.12 -10.23 -5.35
C ARG A 73 -25.76 -10.66 -5.96
N ARG A 74 -25.67 -10.67 -7.29
CA ARG A 74 -24.42 -11.00 -8.05
C ARG A 74 -23.84 -12.40 -7.77
N ARG A 75 -24.70 -13.38 -7.46
CA ARG A 75 -24.36 -14.81 -7.19
C ARG A 75 -25.02 -15.82 -8.15
N GLY A 76 -25.59 -15.36 -9.27
CA GLY A 76 -26.26 -16.21 -10.26
C GLY A 76 -25.32 -17.17 -10.99
N GLN A 77 -25.87 -18.14 -11.72
CA GLN A 77 -25.11 -19.26 -12.34
C GLN A 77 -23.95 -18.79 -13.20
N GLY A 78 -24.18 -17.83 -14.12
CA GLY A 78 -23.13 -17.29 -14.99
C GLY A 78 -22.02 -16.48 -14.31
N LYS A 79 -22.11 -16.21 -13.00
CA LYS A 79 -21.04 -15.58 -12.21
C LYS A 79 -20.27 -16.57 -11.33
N ARG A 80 -20.76 -17.80 -11.22
CA ARG A 80 -20.11 -18.85 -10.42
C ARG A 80 -18.92 -19.38 -11.20
N LYS A 81 -17.82 -19.58 -10.49
CA LYS A 81 -16.62 -20.28 -10.96
C LYS A 81 -16.30 -21.38 -9.95
N GLY A 82 -15.84 -22.53 -10.44
CA GLY A 82 -15.61 -23.73 -9.63
C GLY A 82 -16.86 -24.56 -9.34
N SER A 83 -16.64 -25.80 -8.89
CA SER A 83 -17.69 -26.76 -8.53
C SER A 83 -18.51 -26.29 -7.31
N ARG A 84 -19.61 -27.00 -6.98
CA ARG A 84 -20.42 -26.67 -5.80
C ARG A 84 -19.62 -26.84 -4.50
N GLY A 85 -18.94 -27.97 -4.33
CA GLY A 85 -18.11 -28.27 -3.16
C GLY A 85 -16.94 -27.28 -2.97
N ALA A 86 -16.41 -26.71 -4.06
CA ALA A 86 -15.37 -25.67 -3.97
C ALA A 86 -15.90 -24.32 -3.44
N ARG A 87 -17.20 -24.04 -3.62
CA ARG A 87 -17.83 -22.79 -3.18
C ARG A 87 -18.37 -22.89 -1.75
N GLU A 88 -18.74 -24.10 -1.33
CA GLU A 88 -19.24 -24.43 -0.01
C GLU A 88 -18.87 -25.88 0.31
N ASP A 89 -18.00 -26.05 1.31
CA ASP A 89 -17.56 -27.38 1.74
C ASP A 89 -18.69 -28.10 2.48
N GLU A 90 -19.00 -29.32 2.04
CA GLU A 90 -20.10 -30.13 2.57
C GLU A 90 -19.83 -30.53 4.03
N LYS A 91 -18.59 -30.91 4.36
CA LYS A 91 -18.20 -31.31 5.72
C LYS A 91 -18.33 -30.12 6.68
N ARG A 92 -17.81 -28.95 6.30
CA ARG A 92 -17.94 -27.73 7.11
C ARG A 92 -19.40 -27.31 7.28
N THR A 93 -20.22 -27.45 6.25
CA THR A 93 -21.65 -27.16 6.31
C THR A 93 -22.37 -28.07 7.31
N TRP A 94 -22.05 -29.37 7.32
CA TRP A 94 -22.57 -30.33 8.31
C TRP A 94 -22.14 -29.98 9.73
N ILE A 95 -20.85 -29.70 9.96
CA ILE A 95 -20.33 -29.30 11.27
C ILE A 95 -21.04 -28.05 11.81
N ASN A 96 -21.19 -27.02 10.98
CA ASN A 96 -21.89 -25.78 11.35
C ASN A 96 -23.36 -26.01 11.70
N ARG A 97 -24.00 -27.01 11.09
CA ARG A 97 -25.38 -27.37 11.38
C ARG A 97 -25.50 -28.08 12.73
N ILE A 98 -24.67 -29.10 12.97
CA ILE A 98 -24.74 -29.91 14.20
C ILE A 98 -24.31 -29.12 15.43
N ARG A 99 -23.26 -28.30 15.34
CA ARG A 99 -22.77 -27.50 16.48
C ARG A 99 -23.68 -26.33 16.87
N LYS A 100 -24.64 -25.97 16.03
CA LYS A 100 -25.61 -24.90 16.32
C LYS A 100 -26.77 -25.42 17.18
N ILE A 101 -27.01 -26.74 17.14
CA ILE A 101 -27.95 -27.46 18.01
C ILE A 101 -27.32 -27.55 19.40
#